data_AF-A0A2G5SAU1-F1
#
_entry.id   AF-A0A2G5SAU1-F1
#
_cell.length_a   1.000
_cell.length_b   1.000
_cell.length_c   1.000
_cell.angle_alpha   90.00
_cell.angle_beta   90.00
_cell.angle_gamma   90.00
#
_symmetry.space_group_name_H-M   'P 1'
#
loop_
_entity.id
_entity.type
_entity.pdbx_description
1 polymer ?
#
loop_
_entity_poly.entity_id
_entity_poly.type
_entity_poly.pdbx_seq_one_letter_code
_entity_poly.pdbx_strand_id
1 'polypeptide(L)'
;MANEMRVFLMTKQGKEVQEKQEKKHELLNDPRAFYQDHFVSIRPDCLVVKKYFIPSLLPYEFPWHKIESLTYMPQNQDKKVPGKGMDSEGRWWATDLLRPHERELHLYNVRIDVHDLEPRMTGFTVIYIDQFLKACRHLLPYSCKLSGCVWSE
;
A
#
# COMPACT_ATOMS: atom_id res chain seq x y z
N MET A 1 -6.59 -11.83 33.63
CA MET A 1 -6.65 -10.98 32.43
C MET A 1 -5.94 -9.62 32.58
N ALA A 2 -6.42 -8.64 33.36
CA ALA A 2 -5.78 -7.31 33.40
C ALA A 2 -4.35 -7.29 33.97
N ASN A 3 -4.06 -8.17 34.95
CA ASN A 3 -2.74 -8.25 35.57
C ASN A 3 -1.71 -8.98 34.69
N GLU A 4 -2.13 -10.00 33.95
CA GLU A 4 -1.28 -10.75 33.00
C GLU A 4 -0.91 -9.92 31.77
N MET A 5 -1.85 -9.09 31.27
CA MET A 5 -1.58 -8.15 30.17
C MET A 5 -0.53 -7.11 30.55
N ARG A 6 -0.58 -6.58 31.79
CA ARG A 6 0.43 -5.63 32.30
C ARG A 6 1.81 -6.27 32.38
N VAL A 7 1.90 -7.50 32.88
CA VAL A 7 3.17 -8.23 32.97
C VAL A 7 3.72 -8.54 31.58
N PHE A 8 2.87 -8.94 30.63
CA PHE A 8 3.27 -9.16 29.23
C PHE A 8 3.82 -7.89 28.57
N LEU A 9 3.15 -6.74 28.71
CA LEU A 9 3.60 -5.45 28.16
C LEU A 9 4.92 -4.94 28.77
N MET A 10 5.34 -5.45 29.94
CA MET A 10 6.64 -5.15 30.52
C MET A 10 7.79 -6.00 29.94
N THR A 11 7.47 -7.09 29.23
CA THR A 11 8.48 -7.91 28.53
C THR A 11 8.93 -7.24 27.23
N LYS A 12 10.12 -7.61 26.74
CA LYS A 12 10.64 -7.11 25.45
C LYS A 12 9.68 -7.40 24.29
N GLN A 13 9.08 -8.60 24.27
CA GLN A 13 8.08 -8.98 23.27
C GLN A 13 6.79 -8.15 23.38
N GLY A 14 6.30 -7.88 24.60
CA GLY A 14 5.10 -7.06 24.79
C GLY A 14 5.27 -5.62 24.31
N LYS A 15 6.43 -5.01 24.59
CA LYS A 15 6.76 -3.67 24.08
C LYS A 15 6.82 -3.63 22.55
N GLU A 16 7.46 -4.62 21.92
CA GLU A 16 7.50 -4.72 20.45
C GLU A 16 6.11 -4.88 19.84
N VAL A 17 5.20 -5.61 20.49
CA VAL A 17 3.79 -5.72 20.02
C VAL A 17 3.06 -4.39 20.17
N GLN A 18 3.24 -3.70 21.29
CA GLN A 18 2.61 -2.40 21.53
C GLN A 18 3.09 -1.34 20.53
N GLU A 19 4.40 -1.22 20.32
CA GLU A 19 4.97 -0.28 19.32
C GLU A 19 4.45 -0.58 17.91
N LYS A 20 4.28 -1.87 17.56
CA LYS A 20 3.67 -2.26 16.27
C LYS A 20 2.20 -1.86 16.17
N GLN A 21 1.44 -1.94 17.27
CA GLN A 21 0.04 -1.53 17.30
C GLN A 21 -0.13 -0.02 17.22
N GLU A 22 0.72 0.74 17.93
CA GLU A 22 0.74 2.21 17.90
C GLU A 22 1.11 2.71 16.49
N LYS A 23 2.17 2.15 15.89
CA LYS A 23 2.51 2.42 14.49
C LYS A 23 1.35 2.11 13.56
N LYS A 24 0.69 0.97 13.71
CA LYS A 24 -0.48 0.63 12.88
C LYS A 24 -1.59 1.69 12.98
N HIS A 25 -1.86 2.22 14.17
CA HIS A 25 -2.90 3.23 14.38
C HIS A 25 -2.55 4.57 13.71
N GLU A 26 -1.31 5.05 13.86
CA GLU A 26 -0.84 6.26 13.21
C GLU A 26 -0.90 6.17 11.67
N LEU A 27 -0.53 5.01 11.12
CA LEU A 27 -0.50 4.77 9.68
C LEU A 27 -1.90 4.68 9.06
N LEU A 28 -2.91 4.30 9.85
CA LEU A 28 -4.30 4.26 9.39
C LEU A 28 -4.91 5.66 9.30
N ASN A 29 -4.56 6.56 10.21
CA ASN A 29 -5.08 7.93 10.31
C ASN A 29 -3.91 8.91 10.31
N ASP A 30 -3.27 9.05 9.15
CA ASP A 30 -2.02 9.79 9.05
C ASP A 30 -2.29 11.27 8.74
N PRO A 31 -2.06 12.20 9.70
CA PRO A 31 -2.31 13.62 9.50
C PRO A 31 -1.35 14.25 8.49
N ARG A 32 -0.28 13.54 8.08
CA ARG A 32 0.71 14.01 7.10
C ARG A 32 0.37 13.60 5.66
N ALA A 33 -0.68 12.81 5.46
CA ALA A 33 -1.05 12.32 4.14
C ALA A 33 -1.79 13.39 3.32
N PHE A 34 -1.31 13.67 2.11
CA PHE A 34 -2.01 14.55 1.15
C PHE A 34 -3.14 13.83 0.42
N TYR A 35 -3.01 12.52 0.29
CA TYR A 35 -4.05 11.63 -0.22
C TYR A 35 -4.13 10.43 0.70
N GLN A 36 -5.34 10.05 1.06
CA GLN A 36 -5.60 8.93 1.94
C GLN A 36 -6.79 8.13 1.44
N ASP A 37 -6.54 6.85 1.18
CA ASP A 37 -7.54 5.81 0.99
C ASP A 37 -7.39 4.75 2.10
N HIS A 38 -8.33 3.81 2.17
CA HIS A 38 -8.38 2.69 3.09
C HIS A 38 -7.16 1.75 2.99
N PHE A 39 -6.45 1.79 1.86
CA PHE A 39 -5.35 0.87 1.56
C PHE A 39 -4.03 1.58 1.26
N VAL A 40 -4.07 2.87 0.95
CA VAL A 40 -2.90 3.65 0.53
C VAL A 40 -2.96 5.05 1.14
N SER A 41 -1.83 5.56 1.61
CA SER A 41 -1.63 6.97 1.93
C SER A 41 -0.42 7.51 1.17
N ILE A 42 -0.51 8.74 0.68
CA ILE A 42 0.59 9.47 0.06
C ILE A 42 1.06 10.54 1.04
N ARG A 43 2.30 10.44 1.50
CA ARG A 43 2.98 11.45 2.30
C ARG A 43 4.04 12.17 1.49
N PRO A 44 4.54 13.34 1.95
CA PRO A 44 5.64 14.01 1.27
C PRO A 44 6.93 13.16 1.17
N ASP A 45 7.18 12.28 2.14
CA ASP A 45 8.41 11.47 2.24
C ASP A 45 8.27 10.06 1.63
N CYS A 46 7.08 9.47 1.69
CA CYS A 46 6.85 8.09 1.23
C CYS A 46 5.42 7.80 0.74
N LEU A 47 5.33 6.73 -0.04
CA LEU A 47 4.09 6.02 -0.35
C LEU A 47 3.83 4.94 0.70
N VAL A 48 2.68 5.01 1.37
CA VAL A 48 2.33 4.06 2.43
C VAL A 48 1.27 3.12 1.91
N VAL A 49 1.56 1.83 1.87
CA VAL A 49 0.57 0.80 1.57
C VAL A 49 0.11 0.18 2.89
N LYS A 50 -1.07 0.61 3.36
CA LYS A 50 -1.60 0.34 4.70
C LYS A 50 -1.89 -1.13 4.99
N LYS A 51 -2.11 -1.93 3.94
CA LYS A 51 -2.57 -3.32 4.05
C LYS A 51 -1.65 -4.28 3.30
N TYR A 52 -0.35 -4.18 3.56
CA TYR A 52 0.65 -5.01 2.90
C TYR A 52 1.34 -6.06 3.79
N PHE A 53 0.62 -7.18 3.94
CA PHE A 53 1.07 -8.58 3.76
C PHE A 53 2.00 -9.35 4.71
N ILE A 54 1.79 -10.66 4.60
CA ILE A 54 2.21 -11.76 5.48
C ILE A 54 3.74 -11.87 5.56
N PRO A 55 4.29 -12.17 6.76
CA PRO A 55 3.55 -12.49 7.99
C PRO A 55 3.16 -11.26 8.82
N SER A 56 3.59 -10.05 8.43
CA SER A 56 3.54 -8.91 9.34
C SER A 56 2.16 -8.25 9.46
N LEU A 57 1.33 -8.24 8.40
CA LEU A 57 0.05 -7.50 8.35
C LEU A 57 0.20 -6.00 8.72
N LEU A 58 1.41 -5.46 8.59
CA LEU A 58 1.69 -4.06 8.88
C LEU A 58 1.64 -3.22 7.60
N PRO A 59 1.32 -1.93 7.72
CA PRO A 59 1.57 -0.97 6.66
C PRO A 59 3.05 -0.99 6.26
N TYR A 60 3.31 -0.84 4.96
CA TYR A 60 4.67 -0.71 4.44
C TYR A 60 4.87 0.67 3.84
N GLU A 61 6.03 1.27 4.11
CA GLU A 61 6.40 2.59 3.62
C GLU A 61 7.45 2.45 2.52
N PHE A 62 7.12 2.93 1.33
CA PHE A 62 8.00 2.99 0.17
C PHE A 62 8.48 4.44 -0.01
N PRO A 63 9.75 4.74 0.30
CA PRO A 63 10.31 6.06 0.06
C PRO A 63 10.28 6.39 -1.43
N TRP A 64 9.86 7.61 -1.79
CA TRP A 64 9.68 7.98 -3.20
C TRP A 64 10.95 7.82 -4.03
N HIS A 65 12.11 8.18 -3.47
CA HIS A 65 13.42 8.07 -4.12
C HIS A 65 13.81 6.65 -4.53
N LYS A 66 13.15 5.62 -4.00
CA LYS A 66 13.40 4.22 -4.32
C LYS A 66 12.46 3.65 -5.38
N ILE A 67 11.40 4.38 -5.76
CA ILE A 67 10.43 3.93 -6.76
C ILE A 67 11.01 4.18 -8.15
N GLU A 68 11.26 3.10 -8.88
CA GLU A 68 11.81 3.14 -10.24
C GLU A 68 10.72 3.17 -11.31
N SER A 69 9.64 2.44 -11.07
CA SER A 69 8.54 2.31 -12.01
C SER A 69 7.21 2.36 -11.27
N LEU A 70 6.21 2.98 -11.91
CA LEU A 70 4.82 2.96 -11.46
C LEU A 70 3.95 2.68 -12.68
N THR A 71 3.30 1.51 -12.68
CA THR A 71 2.37 1.09 -13.74
C THR A 71 0.95 1.03 -13.19
N TYR A 72 -0.04 1.54 -13.91
CA TYR A 72 -1.45 1.45 -13.50
C TYR A 72 -2.36 0.88 -14.60
N MET A 73 -3.31 0.02 -14.22
CA MET A 73 -4.23 -0.66 -15.13
C MET A 73 -5.64 -0.78 -14.54
N PRO A 74 -6.72 -0.58 -15.33
CA PRO A 74 -8.09 -0.83 -14.89
C PRO A 74 -8.32 -2.29 -14.48
N GLN A 75 -9.07 -2.52 -13.39
CA GLN A 75 -9.34 -3.86 -12.87
C GLN A 75 -10.39 -4.65 -13.68
N ASN A 76 -11.16 -3.99 -14.56
CA ASN A 76 -12.28 -4.62 -15.28
C ASN A 76 -11.86 -5.49 -16.47
N GLN A 77 -10.58 -5.53 -16.84
CA GLN A 77 -10.07 -6.42 -17.88
C GLN A 77 -9.66 -7.79 -17.30
N ASP A 78 -10.62 -8.71 -17.13
CA ASP A 78 -10.51 -10.19 -16.95
C ASP A 78 -9.46 -10.79 -15.99
N LYS A 79 -8.60 -9.98 -15.37
CA LYS A 79 -7.50 -10.38 -14.51
C LYS A 79 -7.82 -9.91 -13.12
N LYS A 80 -8.64 -10.69 -12.42
CA LYS A 80 -8.69 -10.63 -10.96
C LYS A 80 -7.28 -10.88 -10.46
N VAL A 81 -6.67 -9.83 -9.94
CA VAL A 81 -5.41 -9.91 -9.22
C VAL A 81 -5.56 -10.93 -8.10
N PRO A 82 -4.54 -11.75 -7.81
CA PRO A 82 -4.58 -12.62 -6.64
C PRO A 82 -4.83 -11.75 -5.40
N GLY A 83 -6.05 -11.83 -4.84
CA GLY A 83 -6.47 -11.06 -3.68
C GLY A 83 -5.60 -11.31 -2.44
N LYS A 84 -4.67 -12.28 -2.51
CA LYS A 84 -3.67 -12.51 -1.49
C LYS A 84 -2.37 -13.13 -2.02
N GLY A 85 -1.24 -12.47 -1.79
CA GLY A 85 0.10 -13.08 -1.85
C GLY A 85 0.98 -12.57 -2.99
N MET A 86 1.84 -13.47 -3.48
CA MET A 86 2.73 -13.22 -4.61
C MET A 86 2.04 -13.71 -5.90
N ASP A 87 2.08 -12.92 -6.97
CA ASP A 87 1.63 -13.38 -8.28
C ASP A 87 2.69 -14.26 -8.98
N SER A 88 2.36 -14.75 -10.18
CA SER A 88 3.26 -15.56 -11.01
C SER A 88 4.53 -14.81 -11.44
N GLU A 89 4.55 -13.48 -11.35
CA GLU A 89 5.71 -12.64 -11.70
C GLU A 89 6.59 -12.36 -10.47
N GLY A 90 6.25 -12.89 -9.28
CA GLY A 90 7.00 -12.61 -8.06
C GLY A 90 6.58 -11.31 -7.36
N ARG A 91 5.52 -10.64 -7.82
CA ARG A 91 5.04 -9.37 -7.27
C ARG A 91 4.12 -9.61 -6.11
N TRP A 92 4.37 -8.90 -5.03
CA TRP A 92 3.54 -8.93 -3.85
C TRP A 92 2.30 -8.03 -4.05
N TRP A 93 1.08 -8.59 -4.05
CA TRP A 93 -0.21 -7.87 -4.09
C TRP A 93 -0.99 -7.59 -2.80
N ALA A 94 -1.44 -6.34 -2.60
CA ALA A 94 -1.98 -5.82 -1.34
C ALA A 94 -3.37 -6.37 -1.07
N THR A 95 -3.74 -6.57 0.21
CA THR A 95 -4.91 -7.44 0.47
C THR A 95 -6.14 -6.60 0.22
N ASP A 96 -6.83 -6.89 -0.87
CA ASP A 96 -8.01 -6.13 -1.29
C ASP A 96 -9.33 -6.80 -0.84
N LEU A 97 -9.31 -7.43 0.34
CA LEU A 97 -10.46 -8.18 0.87
C LEU A 97 -11.61 -7.28 1.34
N LEU A 98 -11.37 -5.98 1.57
CA LEU A 98 -12.38 -5.06 2.11
C LEU A 98 -12.94 -4.08 1.09
N ARG A 99 -12.50 -4.09 -0.18
CA ARG A 99 -13.16 -3.26 -1.20
C ARG A 99 -14.38 -3.99 -1.74
N PRO A 100 -15.55 -3.37 -1.77
CA PRO A 100 -16.71 -3.92 -2.45
C PRO A 100 -16.48 -3.86 -3.97
N HIS A 101 -15.90 -4.94 -4.52
CA HIS A 101 -15.57 -5.11 -5.94
C HIS A 101 -16.76 -4.93 -6.91
N GLU A 102 -18.00 -4.93 -6.40
CA GLU A 102 -19.21 -4.95 -7.22
C GLU A 102 -19.83 -3.56 -7.48
N ARG A 103 -19.36 -2.47 -6.85
CA ARG A 103 -19.99 -1.13 -6.99
C ARG A 103 -19.08 0.00 -7.45
N GLU A 104 -17.76 -0.19 -7.48
CA GLU A 104 -16.82 0.89 -7.81
C GLU A 104 -16.30 0.77 -9.25
N LEU A 105 -16.79 1.65 -10.12
CA LEU A 105 -16.46 1.69 -11.55
C LEU A 105 -15.03 2.18 -11.85
N HIS A 106 -14.25 2.58 -10.84
CA HIS A 106 -12.94 3.23 -11.00
C HIS A 106 -11.83 2.56 -10.18
N LEU A 107 -11.83 1.23 -10.15
CA LEU A 107 -10.76 0.44 -9.53
C LEU A 107 -9.57 0.27 -10.49
N TYR A 108 -8.40 0.63 -9.99
CA TYR A 108 -7.14 0.50 -10.73
C TYR A 108 -6.12 -0.29 -9.91
N ASN A 109 -5.48 -1.23 -10.59
CA ASN A 109 -4.33 -1.95 -10.11
C ASN A 109 -3.08 -1.12 -10.37
N VAL A 110 -2.39 -0.73 -9.31
CA VAL A 110 -1.11 -0.02 -9.37
C VAL A 110 0.00 -1.01 -9.03
N ARG A 111 1.03 -1.05 -9.86
CA ARG A 111 2.25 -1.83 -9.68
C ARG A 111 3.39 -0.86 -9.49
N ILE A 112 4.22 -1.10 -8.48
CA ILE A 112 5.46 -0.35 -8.26
C ILE A 112 6.64 -1.30 -8.24
N ASP A 113 7.72 -0.88 -8.89
CA ASP A 113 9.02 -1.53 -8.77
C ASP A 113 9.94 -0.61 -7.97
N VAL A 114 10.61 -1.19 -6.99
CA VAL A 114 11.46 -0.46 -6.05
C VAL A 114 12.87 -1.03 -6.01
N HIS A 115 13.85 -0.13 -6.04
CA HIS A 115 15.27 -0.46 -5.90
C HIS A 115 15.65 -0.60 -4.42
N ASP A 116 16.53 -1.55 -4.10
CA ASP A 116 17.08 -1.75 -2.75
C ASP A 116 16.04 -1.81 -1.61
N LEU A 117 14.89 -2.43 -1.89
CA LEU A 117 13.87 -2.76 -0.90
C LEU A 117 13.30 -4.16 -1.15
N GLU A 118 12.90 -4.81 -0.06
CA GLU A 118 12.08 -6.01 -0.10
C GLU A 118 10.69 -5.68 0.45
N PRO A 119 9.61 -5.94 -0.32
CA PRO A 119 9.59 -6.55 -1.65
C PRO A 119 9.98 -5.60 -2.80
N ARG A 120 10.79 -6.09 -3.76
CA ARG A 120 11.23 -5.33 -4.95
C ARG A 120 10.09 -4.99 -5.91
N MET A 121 9.09 -5.85 -5.97
CA MET A 121 7.93 -5.70 -6.85
C MET A 121 6.68 -5.78 -5.99
N THR A 122 5.91 -4.70 -5.97
CA THR A 122 4.66 -4.62 -5.20
C THR A 122 3.51 -4.20 -6.10
N GLY A 123 2.30 -4.63 -5.77
CA GLY A 123 1.06 -4.23 -6.41
C GLY A 123 -0.01 -3.92 -5.37
N PHE A 124 -0.86 -2.94 -5.63
CA PHE A 124 -1.98 -2.57 -4.77
C PHE A 124 -3.10 -1.95 -5.59
N THR A 125 -4.31 -1.97 -5.05
CA THR A 125 -5.46 -1.35 -5.71
C THR A 125 -5.63 0.10 -5.22
N VAL A 126 -6.05 1.00 -6.10
CA VAL A 126 -6.48 2.38 -5.78
C VAL A 126 -7.84 2.67 -6.42
N ILE A 127 -8.62 3.52 -5.77
CA ILE A 127 -9.87 4.05 -6.32
C ILE A 127 -9.55 5.44 -6.89
N TYR A 128 -10.10 5.78 -8.05
CA TYR A 128 -9.89 7.07 -8.72
C TYR A 128 -8.41 7.36 -8.99
N ILE A 129 -7.85 6.68 -10.01
CA ILE A 129 -6.44 6.79 -10.37
C ILE A 129 -5.99 8.24 -10.60
N ASP A 130 -6.85 9.12 -11.12
CA ASP A 130 -6.50 10.51 -11.41
C ASP A 130 -6.15 11.30 -10.15
N GLN A 131 -6.88 11.08 -9.05
CA GLN A 131 -6.59 11.73 -7.77
C GLN A 131 -5.28 11.19 -7.18
N PHE A 132 -5.08 9.88 -7.27
CA PHE A 132 -3.84 9.23 -6.83
C PHE A 132 -2.62 9.76 -7.61
N LEU A 133 -2.71 9.79 -8.94
CA LEU A 133 -1.64 10.30 -9.81
C LEU A 133 -1.37 11.78 -9.57
N LYS A 134 -2.42 12.60 -9.42
CA LYS A 134 -2.27 14.03 -9.11
C LYS A 134 -1.52 14.24 -7.78
N ALA A 135 -1.76 13.40 -6.79
CA ALA A 135 -1.10 13.47 -5.49
C ALA A 135 0.35 12.96 -5.51
N CYS A 136 0.67 11.91 -6.29
CA CYS A 136 2.03 11.33 -6.29
C CYS A 136 2.97 11.88 -7.37
N ARG A 137 2.45 12.48 -8.46
CA ARG A 137 3.28 12.90 -9.62
C ARG A 137 4.43 13.84 -9.26
N HIS A 138 4.23 14.73 -8.30
CA HIS A 138 5.25 15.68 -7.85
C HIS A 138 6.25 15.09 -6.87
N LEU A 139 5.96 13.91 -6.32
CA LEU A 139 6.77 13.22 -5.33
C LEU A 139 7.64 12.13 -5.97
N LEU A 140 7.21 11.60 -7.12
CA LEU A 140 7.98 10.61 -7.87
C LEU A 140 9.32 11.20 -8.36
N PRO A 141 10.41 10.41 -8.32
CA PRO A 141 11.69 10.81 -8.90
C PRO A 141 11.55 11.12 -10.39
N TYR A 142 12.37 12.04 -10.89
CA TYR A 142 12.42 12.34 -12.33
C TYR A 142 12.76 11.10 -13.18
N SER A 143 13.53 10.17 -12.63
CA SER A 143 13.89 8.89 -13.26
C SER A 143 12.77 7.85 -13.24
N CYS A 144 11.67 8.10 -12.51
CA CYS A 144 10.58 7.13 -12.37
C CYS A 144 9.81 6.98 -13.68
N LYS A 145 9.70 5.75 -14.16
CA LYS A 145 8.91 5.41 -15.35
C LYS A 145 7.44 5.30 -14.96
N LEU A 146 6.65 6.30 -15.32
CA LEU A 146 5.20 6.27 -15.17
C LEU A 146 4.56 5.75 -16.46
N SER A 147 3.82 4.63 -16.37
CA SER A 147 3.09 4.05 -17.49
C SER A 147 1.71 3.57 -17.06
N GLY A 148 0.74 3.55 -17.97
CA GLY A 148 -0.57 3.01 -17.65
C GLY A 148 -1.63 3.33 -18.67
N CYS A 149 -2.78 2.71 -18.47
CA CYS A 149 -3.98 2.93 -19.27
C CYS A 149 -5.04 3.55 -18.37
N VAL A 150 -5.65 4.64 -18.83
CA VAL A 150 -6.83 5.24 -18.20
C VAL A 150 -8.04 4.77 -19.00
N TRP A 151 -9.21 4.61 -18.37
CA TRP A 151 -10.46 4.42 -19.12
C TRP A 151 -10.57 5.51 -20.19
N SER A 152 -10.65 5.09 -21.45
CA SER A 152 -11.18 5.94 -22.52
C SER A 152 -12.70 5.93 -22.39
N GLU A 153 -13.29 7.08 -22.09
CA GLU A 153 -14.74 7.28 -22.21
C GLU A 153 -15.25 6.91 -23.61
#